data_AF-A0A967EJH1-F1
#
_entry.id   AF-A0A967EJH1-F1
#
_cell.length_a   1.000
_cell.length_b   1.000
_cell.length_c   1.000
_cell.angle_alpha   90.00
_cell.angle_beta   90.00
_cell.angle_gamma   90.00
#
_symmetry.space_group_name_H-M   'P 1'
#
loop_
_entity.id
_entity.type
_entity.pdbx_description
1 polymer ?
#
loop_
_entity_poly.entity_id
_entity_poly.type
_entity_poly.pdbx_seq_one_letter_code
_entity_poly.pdbx_strand_id
1 'polypeptide(L)'
;MRPLRRCGTRPRLMGRCRLKQEQLPLPFPEQPPTPARPRVQKPVTAEAASPAEPDLFSAPPPRTLSRPVGFPLSPVSLHQFRQTATPATVDTWLYYGVTDPSLTGRLLEDGLLPDRADPPLLREAGAALRWLADLDEELLAEGRVVLFRLRRKLVRDVMELDPDGSSEPGARGYFLMKM
;
A
#
# COMPACT_ATOMS: atom_id res chain seq x y z
N MET A 1 -42.79 -42.66 -35.51
CA MET A 1 -43.26 -41.69 -36.53
C MET A 1 -42.32 -40.49 -36.55
N ARG A 2 -42.17 -39.88 -37.74
CA ARG A 2 -41.03 -39.09 -38.20
C ARG A 2 -40.89 -37.68 -37.59
N PRO A 3 -39.68 -37.08 -37.70
CA PRO A 3 -39.25 -35.87 -37.00
C PRO A 3 -39.41 -34.60 -37.86
N LEU A 4 -39.37 -33.42 -37.23
CA LEU A 4 -39.18 -32.15 -37.92
C LEU A 4 -37.77 -31.61 -37.71
N ARG A 5 -37.04 -31.61 -38.83
CA ARG A 5 -35.79 -30.87 -39.06
C ARG A 5 -36.07 -29.38 -39.18
N ARG A 6 -35.09 -28.55 -38.79
CA ARG A 6 -34.51 -27.44 -39.58
C ARG A 6 -33.27 -26.96 -38.79
N CYS A 7 -32.05 -27.18 -39.27
CA CYS A 7 -31.35 -26.54 -40.38
C CYS A 7 -30.98 -25.07 -40.15
N GLY A 8 -29.66 -24.83 -40.08
CA GLY A 8 -28.97 -23.60 -40.46
C GLY A 8 -28.83 -22.55 -39.35
N THR A 9 -27.72 -21.83 -39.15
CA THR A 9 -26.58 -21.59 -40.05
C THR A 9 -25.46 -20.94 -39.23
N ARG A 10 -24.22 -21.47 -39.29
CA ARG A 10 -22.99 -20.72 -38.96
C ARG A 10 -22.67 -19.78 -40.12
N PRO A 11 -22.22 -18.55 -39.85
CA PRO A 11 -20.89 -18.13 -40.34
C PRO A 11 -20.22 -17.18 -39.33
N ARG A 12 -18.95 -16.78 -39.37
CA ARG A 12 -17.77 -17.05 -40.19
C ARG A 12 -16.60 -16.51 -39.35
N LEU A 13 -15.50 -17.25 -39.28
CA LEU A 13 -14.18 -16.67 -39.10
C LEU A 13 -13.94 -15.66 -40.24
N MET A 14 -13.45 -14.46 -39.93
CA MET A 14 -12.46 -13.70 -40.72
C MET A 14 -12.21 -12.34 -40.06
N GLY A 15 -10.93 -12.01 -39.84
CA GLY A 15 -10.55 -10.70 -39.33
C GLY A 15 -9.12 -10.60 -38.78
N ARG A 16 -8.13 -11.24 -39.43
CA ARG A 16 -6.74 -10.78 -39.32
C ARG A 16 -6.58 -9.62 -40.31
N CYS A 17 -6.57 -8.40 -39.81
CA CYS A 17 -6.00 -7.25 -40.51
C CYS A 17 -4.83 -6.72 -39.68
N ARG A 18 -3.67 -6.73 -40.32
CA ARG A 18 -2.38 -6.19 -39.90
C ARG A 18 -2.25 -4.80 -40.52
N LEU A 19 -1.39 -3.96 -39.93
CA LEU A 19 -1.09 -2.56 -40.28
C LEU A 19 -2.19 -1.57 -39.83
N LYS A 20 -1.89 -0.41 -39.26
CA LYS A 20 -0.72 0.44 -39.50
C LYS A 20 -0.47 1.34 -38.30
N GLN A 21 0.81 1.47 -38.00
CA GLN A 21 1.46 2.45 -37.16
C GLN A 21 1.11 3.87 -37.64
N GLU A 22 0.37 4.63 -36.84
CA GLU A 22 0.27 6.08 -37.01
C GLU A 22 0.96 6.74 -35.82
N GLN A 23 2.26 7.01 -36.05
CA GLN A 23 3.05 7.96 -35.29
C GLN A 23 2.40 9.34 -35.46
N LEU A 24 1.99 9.98 -34.37
CA LEU A 24 1.76 11.41 -34.34
C LEU A 24 3.10 12.13 -34.55
N PRO A 25 3.30 12.92 -35.62
CA PRO A 25 4.39 13.87 -35.68
C PRO A 25 3.94 15.14 -34.96
N LEU A 26 4.58 15.45 -33.82
CA LEU A 26 4.52 16.79 -33.24
C LEU A 26 5.23 17.75 -34.19
N PRO A 27 4.58 18.83 -34.67
CA PRO A 27 5.27 19.84 -35.45
C PRO A 27 6.15 20.67 -34.53
N PHE A 28 7.48 20.52 -34.66
CA PHE A 28 8.44 21.48 -34.17
C PHE A 28 8.30 22.78 -34.99
N PRO A 29 8.06 23.95 -34.38
CA PRO A 29 8.23 25.20 -35.11
C PRO A 29 9.74 25.48 -35.26
N GLU A 30 10.23 25.40 -36.49
CA GLU A 30 11.55 25.88 -36.90
C GLU A 30 11.70 27.39 -36.63
N GLN A 31 12.79 27.77 -35.95
CA GLN A 31 13.22 29.16 -35.80
C GLN A 31 13.98 29.64 -37.05
N PRO A 32 13.61 30.79 -37.64
CA PRO A 32 14.45 31.47 -38.63
C PRO A 32 15.46 32.46 -37.98
N PRO A 33 16.51 32.88 -38.72
CA PRO A 33 17.81 33.26 -38.16
C PRO A 33 17.97 34.71 -37.70
N THR A 34 18.97 34.90 -36.84
CA THR A 34 19.48 36.14 -36.26
C THR A 34 19.94 37.19 -37.29
N PRO A 35 19.81 38.50 -37.00
CA PRO A 35 20.74 39.52 -37.49
C PRO A 35 21.57 40.19 -36.38
N ALA A 36 22.66 40.79 -36.85
CA ALA A 36 23.90 41.19 -36.17
C ALA A 36 23.82 42.22 -35.00
N ARG A 37 24.83 42.11 -34.13
CA ARG A 37 25.20 42.96 -32.97
C ARG A 37 25.28 44.47 -33.28
N PRO A 38 25.22 45.29 -32.22
CA PRO A 38 26.35 46.20 -31.97
C PRO A 38 27.04 45.90 -30.63
N ARG A 39 28.37 46.02 -30.68
CA ARG A 39 29.35 45.79 -29.62
C ARG A 39 29.34 46.99 -28.67
N VAL A 40 28.85 46.82 -27.44
CA VAL A 40 29.04 47.81 -26.36
C VAL A 40 30.03 47.25 -25.34
N GLN A 41 30.97 48.13 -24.97
CA GLN A 41 32.22 47.83 -24.29
C GLN A 41 32.00 47.57 -22.79
N LYS A 42 32.85 46.72 -22.21
CA LYS A 42 32.93 46.40 -20.78
C LYS A 42 33.04 47.67 -19.92
N PRO A 43 32.51 47.60 -18.70
CA PRO A 43 33.32 47.95 -17.54
C PRO A 43 33.69 46.69 -16.75
N VAL A 44 34.97 46.55 -16.45
CA VAL A 44 35.50 45.64 -15.43
C VAL A 44 35.00 46.12 -14.07
N THR A 45 34.24 45.30 -13.36
CA THR A 45 33.96 45.51 -11.94
C THR A 45 34.06 44.18 -11.20
N ALA A 46 35.11 44.11 -10.38
CA ALA A 46 35.32 43.31 -9.17
C ALA A 46 34.73 41.89 -9.09
N GLU A 47 35.66 40.95 -9.09
CA GLU A 47 35.56 39.61 -8.50
C GLU A 47 34.88 39.67 -7.12
N ALA A 48 33.58 39.38 -7.08
CA ALA A 48 32.91 38.96 -5.87
C ALA A 48 33.07 37.45 -5.79
N ALA A 49 33.88 37.00 -4.83
CA ALA A 49 34.06 35.58 -4.51
C ALA A 49 32.69 34.91 -4.39
N SER A 50 32.40 33.99 -5.31
CA SER A 50 31.26 33.08 -5.18
C SER A 50 31.46 32.29 -3.89
N PRO A 51 30.47 32.20 -2.99
CA PRO A 51 30.60 31.32 -1.83
C PRO A 51 30.86 29.91 -2.38
N ALA A 52 31.98 29.31 -1.99
CA ALA A 52 32.34 27.96 -2.39
C ALA A 52 31.15 27.05 -2.08
N GLU A 53 30.64 26.36 -3.11
CA GLU A 53 29.59 25.38 -2.90
C GLU A 53 30.12 24.34 -1.91
N PRO A 54 29.42 24.08 -0.79
CA PRO A 54 29.88 23.11 0.17
C PRO A 54 29.93 21.75 -0.53
N ASP A 55 31.12 21.18 -0.58
CA ASP A 55 31.37 19.87 -1.18
C ASP A 55 30.46 18.83 -0.50
N LEU A 56 29.44 18.38 -1.24
CA LEU A 56 28.43 17.44 -0.79
C LEU A 56 29.03 16.07 -0.40
N PHE A 57 30.26 15.79 -0.82
CA PHE A 57 31.00 14.57 -0.50
C PHE A 57 31.87 14.70 0.76
N SER A 58 32.06 15.92 1.27
CA SER A 58 32.78 16.19 2.52
C SER A 58 31.89 16.10 3.77
N ALA A 59 30.56 16.05 3.60
CA ALA A 59 29.64 15.82 4.70
C ALA A 59 29.74 14.36 5.17
N PRO A 60 29.91 14.09 6.49
CA PRO A 60 29.82 12.72 6.99
C PRO A 60 28.43 12.16 6.65
N PRO A 61 28.32 10.87 6.28
CA PRO A 61 27.03 10.28 5.97
C PRO A 61 26.09 10.52 7.15
N PRO A 62 24.82 10.91 6.90
CA PRO A 62 23.89 11.18 7.97
C PRO A 62 23.84 9.96 8.88
N ARG A 63 24.11 10.16 10.17
CA ARG A 63 23.94 9.12 11.19
C ARG A 63 22.45 8.85 11.27
N THR A 64 21.95 7.93 10.46
CA THR A 64 20.58 7.43 10.57
C THR A 64 20.51 6.68 11.89
N LEU A 65 19.93 7.31 12.92
CA LEU A 65 19.40 6.56 14.04
C LEU A 65 18.41 5.58 13.42
N SER A 66 18.78 4.29 13.36
CA SER A 66 17.92 3.24 12.82
C SER A 66 16.68 3.19 13.69
N ARG A 67 15.63 3.90 13.27
CA ARG A 67 14.32 3.79 13.87
C ARG A 67 13.85 2.36 13.65
N PRO A 68 13.34 1.66 14.67
CA PRO A 68 12.73 0.36 14.45
C PRO A 68 11.61 0.54 13.43
N VAL A 69 11.75 -0.11 12.27
CA VAL A 69 10.74 -0.08 11.21
C VAL A 69 9.65 -1.07 11.61
N GLY A 70 8.44 -0.57 11.86
CA GLY A 70 7.29 -1.40 12.15
C GLY A 70 6.79 -2.16 10.93
N PHE A 71 5.96 -3.17 11.17
CA PHE A 71 5.33 -3.91 10.10
C PHE A 71 4.29 -3.03 9.39
N PRO A 72 4.32 -2.94 8.05
CA PRO A 72 3.42 -2.08 7.32
C PRO A 72 1.98 -2.55 7.46
N LEU A 73 1.10 -1.63 7.82
CA LEU A 73 -0.34 -1.85 7.96
C LEU A 73 -1.08 -1.22 6.78
N SER A 74 -2.18 -1.84 6.37
CA SER A 74 -3.12 -1.26 5.41
C SER A 74 -4.50 -1.18 6.03
N PRO A 75 -5.17 -0.01 6.04
CA PRO A 75 -6.50 0.11 6.57
C PRO A 75 -7.49 -0.70 5.71
N VAL A 76 -8.52 -1.23 6.36
CA VAL A 76 -9.58 -2.03 5.74
C VAL A 76 -10.93 -1.41 6.07
N SER A 77 -11.77 -1.24 5.06
CA SER A 77 -13.17 -0.85 5.27
C SER A 77 -13.91 -1.96 6.03
N LEU A 78 -14.47 -1.63 7.19
CA LEU A 78 -15.22 -2.57 8.02
C LEU A 78 -16.41 -3.18 7.27
N HIS A 79 -17.12 -2.35 6.49
CA HIS A 79 -18.26 -2.81 5.70
C HIS A 79 -17.82 -3.84 4.65
N GLN A 80 -16.76 -3.54 3.88
CA GLN A 80 -16.24 -4.47 2.88
C GLN A 80 -15.69 -5.75 3.53
N PHE A 81 -15.02 -5.62 4.68
CA PHE A 81 -14.48 -6.76 5.41
C PHE A 81 -15.59 -7.72 5.84
N ARG A 82 -16.66 -7.23 6.45
CA ARG A 82 -17.82 -8.03 6.87
C ARG A 82 -18.47 -8.79 5.72
N GLN A 83 -18.44 -8.25 4.50
CA GLN A 83 -19.02 -8.89 3.32
C GLN A 83 -18.13 -9.94 2.66
N THR A 84 -16.81 -9.85 2.85
CA THR A 84 -15.83 -10.64 2.08
C THR A 84 -15.03 -11.64 2.92
N ALA A 85 -15.01 -11.45 4.23
CA ALA A 85 -14.27 -12.30 5.16
C ALA A 85 -14.85 -13.71 5.25
N THR A 86 -14.00 -14.71 5.04
CA THR A 86 -14.37 -16.14 5.13
C THR A 86 -13.68 -16.78 6.35
N PRO A 87 -14.43 -17.18 7.39
CA PRO A 87 -13.86 -17.62 8.67
C PRO A 87 -13.27 -19.03 8.67
N ALA A 88 -13.33 -19.78 7.57
CA ALA A 88 -13.00 -21.21 7.53
C ALA A 88 -11.63 -21.54 6.91
N THR A 89 -10.84 -20.53 6.51
CA THR A 89 -9.57 -20.73 5.82
C THR A 89 -8.44 -19.99 6.51
N VAL A 90 -7.24 -20.58 6.51
CA VAL A 90 -6.03 -19.89 6.97
C VAL A 90 -5.74 -18.73 6.02
N ASP A 91 -5.88 -17.51 6.53
CA ASP A 91 -5.70 -16.32 5.72
C ASP A 91 -4.23 -16.03 5.41
N THR A 92 -4.02 -15.42 4.24
CA THR A 92 -2.73 -14.81 3.89
C THR A 92 -2.50 -13.49 4.65
N TRP A 93 -3.57 -12.93 5.20
CA TRP A 93 -3.59 -11.66 5.92
C TRP A 93 -3.89 -11.92 7.40
N LEU A 94 -3.32 -11.08 8.26
CA LEU A 94 -3.71 -10.97 9.65
C LEU A 94 -4.28 -9.58 9.88
N TYR A 95 -5.24 -9.50 10.78
CA TYR A 95 -5.99 -8.30 11.07
C TYR A 95 -5.68 -7.79 12.47
N TYR A 96 -5.48 -6.47 12.57
CA TYR A 96 -5.24 -5.78 13.82
C TYR A 96 -6.32 -4.72 14.01
N GLY A 97 -7.04 -4.80 15.12
CA GLY A 97 -8.15 -3.92 15.44
C GLY A 97 -7.73 -2.86 16.44
N VAL A 98 -8.13 -1.62 16.20
CA VAL A 98 -7.85 -0.47 17.06
C VAL A 98 -9.17 0.26 17.35
N THR A 99 -9.40 0.60 18.61
CA THR A 99 -10.57 1.38 19.04
C THR A 99 -10.21 2.81 19.45
N ASP A 100 -8.91 3.10 19.64
CA ASP A 100 -8.40 4.46 19.88
C ASP A 100 -8.01 5.12 18.54
N PRO A 101 -8.77 6.13 18.07
CA PRO A 101 -8.46 6.82 16.82
C PRO A 101 -7.08 7.50 16.85
N SER A 102 -6.57 7.86 18.03
CA SER A 102 -5.28 8.54 18.21
C SER A 102 -4.10 7.68 17.78
N LEU A 103 -4.24 6.35 17.85
CA LEU A 103 -3.19 5.40 17.44
C LEU A 103 -3.15 5.18 15.93
N THR A 104 -4.24 5.45 15.22
CA THR A 104 -4.37 5.19 13.77
C THR A 104 -3.30 5.89 12.96
N GLY A 105 -3.05 7.18 13.22
CA GLY A 105 -2.04 7.96 12.52
C GLY A 105 -0.63 7.40 12.74
N ARG A 106 -0.28 7.12 14.00
CA ARG A 106 1.02 6.54 14.36
C ARG A 106 1.24 5.18 13.72
N LEU A 107 0.22 4.33 13.68
CA LEU A 107 0.29 3.00 13.08
C LEU A 107 0.44 3.04 11.55
N LEU A 108 -0.09 4.06 10.89
CA LEU A 108 0.10 4.28 9.45
C LEU A 108 1.51 4.81 9.12
N GLU A 109 2.05 5.68 9.97
CA GLU A 109 3.38 6.29 9.78
C GLU A 109 4.52 5.34 10.20
N ASP A 110 4.37 4.69 11.35
CA ASP A 110 5.44 3.93 12.00
C ASP A 110 5.32 2.43 11.79
N GLY A 111 4.12 1.96 11.41
CA GLY A 111 3.78 0.55 11.34
C GLY A 111 3.48 -0.06 12.71
N LEU A 112 3.16 -1.36 12.70
CA LEU A 112 2.95 -2.12 13.92
C LEU A 112 4.29 -2.59 14.49
N LEU A 113 4.59 -2.20 15.73
CA LEU A 113 5.80 -2.64 16.42
C LEU A 113 5.50 -3.82 17.35
N PRO A 114 6.38 -4.83 17.41
CA PRO A 114 6.29 -5.85 18.43
C PRO A 114 6.61 -5.24 19.81
N ASP A 115 5.77 -5.52 20.80
CA ASP A 115 5.99 -5.14 22.19
C ASP A 115 5.86 -6.40 23.06
N ARG A 116 6.70 -6.51 24.08
CA ARG A 116 6.67 -7.64 25.01
C ARG A 116 5.85 -7.33 26.26
N ALA A 117 5.74 -6.04 26.63
CA ALA A 117 4.94 -5.61 27.77
C ALA A 117 3.43 -5.62 27.43
N ASP A 118 3.09 -5.23 26.21
CA ASP A 118 1.73 -5.22 25.68
C ASP A 118 1.70 -5.71 24.23
N PRO A 119 1.81 -7.04 24.00
CA PRO A 119 1.96 -7.58 22.65
C PRO A 119 0.70 -7.34 21.80
N PRO A 120 0.84 -6.75 20.60
CA PRO A 120 -0.29 -6.59 19.70
C PRO A 120 -0.92 -7.93 19.30
N LEU A 121 -2.22 -8.05 19.51
CA LEU A 121 -2.99 -9.24 19.13
C LEU A 121 -3.48 -9.15 17.68
N LEU A 122 -2.85 -9.94 16.81
CA LEU A 122 -3.23 -10.16 15.42
C LEU A 122 -4.27 -11.28 15.32
N ARG A 123 -5.22 -11.15 14.42
CA ARG A 123 -6.36 -12.08 14.29
C ARG A 123 -6.49 -12.58 12.85
N GLU A 124 -6.90 -13.83 12.68
CA GLU A 124 -7.42 -14.32 11.39
C GLU A 124 -8.81 -13.72 11.09
N ALA A 125 -9.32 -13.83 9.87
CA ALA A 125 -10.56 -13.13 9.51
C ALA A 125 -11.76 -13.52 10.39
N GLY A 126 -11.93 -14.80 10.72
CA GLY A 126 -13.00 -15.26 11.60
C GLY A 126 -12.87 -14.73 13.03
N ALA A 127 -11.65 -14.67 13.57
CA ALA A 127 -11.39 -14.05 14.87
C ALA A 127 -11.67 -12.54 14.84
N ALA A 128 -11.29 -11.86 13.76
CA ALA A 128 -11.56 -10.44 13.59
C ALA A 128 -13.07 -10.16 13.41
N LEU A 129 -13.81 -11.03 12.73
CA LEU A 129 -15.27 -10.94 12.62
C LEU A 129 -15.95 -11.12 13.98
N ARG A 130 -15.53 -12.11 14.78
CA ARG A 130 -16.02 -12.32 16.15
C ARG A 130 -15.73 -11.09 17.01
N TRP A 131 -14.48 -10.61 17.00
CA TRP A 131 -14.10 -9.39 17.70
C TRP A 131 -14.95 -8.17 17.29
N LEU A 132 -15.19 -7.97 15.99
CA LEU A 132 -16.05 -6.89 15.49
C LEU A 132 -17.54 -7.05 15.86
N ALA A 133 -17.99 -8.25 16.20
CA ALA A 133 -19.36 -8.50 16.66
C ALA A 133 -19.51 -8.25 18.17
N ASP A 134 -18.41 -8.39 18.92
CA ASP A 134 -18.36 -8.14 20.37
C ASP A 134 -18.15 -6.65 20.72
N LEU A 135 -17.86 -5.81 19.73
CA LEU A 135 -17.70 -4.36 19.93
C LEU A 135 -19.04 -3.67 20.14
N ASP A 136 -19.00 -2.61 20.94
CA ASP A 136 -20.14 -1.72 21.15
C ASP A 136 -20.59 -1.06 19.83
N GLU A 137 -21.90 -1.05 19.59
CA GLU A 137 -22.48 -0.47 18.38
C GLU A 137 -22.24 1.04 18.26
N GLU A 138 -22.16 1.76 19.38
CA GLU A 138 -21.86 3.20 19.41
C GLU A 138 -20.43 3.46 18.91
N LEU A 139 -19.45 2.66 19.35
CA LEU A 139 -18.07 2.78 18.87
C LEU A 139 -17.96 2.56 17.36
N LEU A 140 -18.75 1.62 16.83
CA LEU A 140 -18.82 1.34 15.39
C LEU A 140 -19.52 2.48 14.64
N ALA A 141 -20.60 3.05 15.18
CA ALA A 141 -21.35 4.14 14.57
C ALA A 141 -20.56 5.45 14.54
N GLU A 142 -19.77 5.71 15.58
CA GLU A 142 -18.87 6.86 15.67
C GLU A 142 -17.61 6.73 14.80
N GLY A 143 -17.38 5.56 14.19
CA GLY A 143 -16.21 5.33 13.34
C GLY A 143 -14.88 5.32 14.11
N ARG A 144 -14.92 5.05 15.42
CA ARG A 144 -13.72 4.97 16.27
C ARG A 144 -12.94 3.67 16.08
N VAL A 145 -13.59 2.67 15.49
CA VAL A 145 -13.00 1.37 15.22
C VAL A 145 -12.31 1.36 13.85
N VAL A 146 -11.01 1.08 13.85
CA VAL A 146 -10.23 0.89 12.62
C VAL A 146 -9.68 -0.52 12.58
N LEU A 147 -9.85 -1.18 11.44
CA LEU A 147 -9.25 -2.48 11.17
C LEU A 147 -8.10 -2.31 10.18
N PHE A 148 -6.94 -2.82 10.54
CA PHE A 148 -5.81 -2.93 9.67
C PHE A 148 -5.59 -4.36 9.23
N ARG A 149 -4.97 -4.54 8.07
CA ARG A 149 -4.43 -5.82 7.62
C ARG A 149 -2.92 -5.72 7.40
N LEU A 150 -2.23 -6.83 7.63
CA LEU A 150 -0.84 -7.02 7.23
C LEU A 150 -0.62 -8.44 6.67
N ARG A 151 0.45 -8.60 5.88
CA ARG A 151 0.79 -9.90 5.31
C ARG A 151 1.34 -10.82 6.39
N ARG A 152 0.71 -11.98 6.57
CA ARG A 152 1.14 -13.01 7.54
C ARG A 152 2.62 -13.39 7.39
N LYS A 153 3.11 -13.47 6.15
CA LYS A 153 4.51 -13.82 5.85
C LYS A 153 5.53 -12.84 6.45
N LEU A 154 5.17 -11.58 6.70
CA LEU A 154 6.10 -10.56 7.22
C LEU A 154 6.36 -10.71 8.71
N VAL A 155 5.37 -11.22 9.45
CA VAL A 155 5.39 -11.33 10.92
C VAL A 155 5.54 -12.77 11.40
N ARG A 156 5.67 -13.74 10.50
CA ARG A 156 5.69 -15.18 10.83
C ARG A 156 6.75 -15.54 11.86
N ASP A 157 7.90 -14.91 11.77
CA ASP A 157 9.02 -15.29 12.62
C ASP A 157 8.90 -14.66 14.01
N VAL A 158 8.04 -13.66 14.20
CA VAL A 158 7.84 -12.92 15.46
C VAL A 158 6.41 -13.07 16.01
N MET A 159 5.65 -14.02 15.50
CA MET A 159 4.30 -14.31 15.98
C MET A 159 4.29 -15.54 16.87
N GLU A 160 3.55 -15.44 17.97
CA GLU A 160 3.24 -16.58 18.85
C GLU A 160 1.73 -16.79 18.85
N LEU A 161 1.28 -18.05 18.91
CA LEU A 161 -0.15 -18.36 18.97
C LEU A 161 -0.71 -17.91 20.31
N ASP A 162 -1.87 -17.25 20.30
CA ASP A 162 -2.61 -16.92 21.52
C ASP A 162 -3.04 -18.22 22.25
N PRO A 163 -2.54 -18.50 23.47
CA PRO A 163 -2.85 -19.72 24.19
C PRO A 163 -4.29 -19.75 24.71
N ASP A 164 -4.90 -18.59 24.95
CA ASP A 164 -6.27 -18.46 25.46
C ASP A 164 -7.30 -18.35 24.32
N GLY A 165 -6.81 -18.15 23.09
CA GLY A 165 -7.60 -17.97 21.89
C GLY A 165 -8.15 -19.28 21.30
N SER A 166 -8.97 -19.13 20.25
CA SER A 166 -9.48 -20.29 19.52
C SER A 166 -8.37 -21.01 18.75
N SER A 167 -8.36 -22.34 18.83
CA SER A 167 -7.48 -23.21 18.03
C SER A 167 -8.03 -23.50 16.63
N GLU A 168 -9.27 -23.11 16.34
CA GLU A 168 -9.95 -23.37 15.06
C GLU A 168 -9.29 -22.58 13.91
N PRO A 169 -9.00 -23.21 12.75
CA PRO A 169 -8.48 -22.50 11.59
C PRO A 169 -9.42 -21.38 11.14
N GLY A 170 -8.86 -20.20 10.86
CA GLY A 170 -9.60 -19.00 10.51
C GLY A 170 -10.11 -18.20 11.72
N ALA A 171 -10.03 -18.75 12.93
CA ALA A 171 -10.40 -18.09 14.18
C ALA A 171 -9.23 -17.91 15.16
N ARG A 172 -7.98 -18.06 14.69
CA ARG A 172 -6.80 -17.95 15.57
C ARG A 172 -6.40 -16.51 15.85
N GLY A 173 -5.89 -16.31 17.06
CA GLY A 173 -5.17 -15.12 17.50
C GLY A 173 -3.66 -15.36 17.53
N TYR A 174 -2.88 -14.32 17.30
CA TYR A 174 -1.43 -14.35 17.34
C TYR A 174 -0.88 -13.11 18.05
N PHE A 175 -0.03 -13.28 19.04
CA PHE A 175 0.70 -12.18 19.67
C PHE A 175 1.94 -11.84 18.86
N LEU A 176 2.14 -10.55 18.63
CA LEU A 176 3.34 -10.04 17.97
C LEU A 176 4.42 -9.74 19.02
N MET A 177 5.29 -10.71 19.27
CA MET A 177 6.31 -10.63 20.31
C MET A 177 7.68 -10.30 19.73
N LYS A 178 8.43 -9.44 20.40
CA LYS A 178 9.82 -9.14 20.03
C LYS A 178 10.72 -10.25 20.57
N MET A 179 11.48 -10.92 19.70
CA MET A 179 12.58 -11.81 20.11
C MET A 179 13.66 -11.05 20.86
#